data_AF-A0A1A7XWK7-F1
#
_entry.id   AF-A0A1A7XWK7-F1
#
_cell.length_a   1.000
_cell.length_b   1.000
_cell.length_c   1.000
_cell.angle_alpha   90.00
_cell.angle_beta   90.00
_cell.angle_gamma   90.00
#
_symmetry.space_group_name_H-M   'P 1'
#
loop_
_entity.id
_entity.type
_entity.pdbx_description
1 polymer ?
#
loop_
_entity_poly.entity_id
_entity_poly.type
_entity_poly.pdbx_seq_one_letter_code
_entity_poly.pdbx_strand_id
1 'polypeptide(L)'
;MADFGFNEHHQNEIINYMRFARSKRVLRLKTIDSCFEELKDSRLVEETFTVDEVREMMDGLQMVVRGEVEMELINTAHTNVLLLRQLFSQAEKFYLRLQSDISELENRELLEQVAEFEKTDFKSTNK
;
A
#
# COMPACT_ATOMS: atom_id res chain seq x y z
N MET A 1 -9.13 16.42 -15.07
CA MET A 1 -8.41 15.83 -13.93
C MET A 1 -9.35 15.92 -12.74
N ALA A 2 -9.38 14.92 -11.85
CA ALA A 2 -10.10 15.07 -10.60
C ALA A 2 -9.48 16.26 -9.85
N ASP A 3 -10.28 17.31 -9.63
CA ASP A 3 -9.85 18.50 -8.91
C ASP A 3 -10.19 18.28 -7.43
N PHE A 4 -9.17 17.94 -6.64
CA PHE A 4 -9.30 17.76 -5.19
C PHE A 4 -9.31 19.10 -4.44
N GLY A 5 -9.35 20.23 -5.14
CA GLY A 5 -9.30 21.57 -4.55
C GLY A 5 -7.91 21.95 -4.03
N PHE A 6 -6.87 21.23 -4.45
CA PHE A 6 -5.49 21.53 -4.09
C PHE A 6 -4.90 22.60 -5.00
N ASN A 7 -4.02 23.44 -4.43
CA ASN A 7 -3.14 24.26 -5.25
C ASN A 7 -2.07 23.37 -5.93
N GLU A 8 -1.37 23.91 -6.93
CA GLU A 8 -0.36 23.19 -7.70
C GLU A 8 0.73 22.54 -6.82
N HIS A 9 1.19 23.25 -5.78
CA HIS A 9 2.19 22.71 -4.86
C HIS A 9 1.69 21.47 -4.13
N HIS A 10 0.51 21.54 -3.51
CA HIS A 10 -0.08 20.41 -2.78
C HIS A 10 -0.47 19.27 -3.71
N GLN A 11 -0.91 19.56 -4.93
CA GLN A 11 -1.16 18.53 -5.93
C GLN A 11 0.11 17.74 -6.26
N ASN A 12 1.25 18.43 -6.42
CA ASN A 12 2.54 17.78 -6.63
C ASN A 12 2.99 16.93 -5.42
N GLU A 13 2.78 17.41 -4.19
CA GLU A 13 3.09 16.64 -2.98
C GLU A 13 2.25 15.35 -2.89
N ILE A 14 0.95 15.41 -3.20
CA ILE A 14 0.09 14.23 -3.23
C ILE A 14 0.53 13.25 -4.32
N ILE A 15 0.90 13.72 -5.51
CA ILE A 15 1.45 12.88 -6.58
C ILE A 15 2.73 12.17 -6.11
N ASN A 16 3.64 12.88 -5.46
CA ASN A 16 4.87 12.30 -4.90
C ASN A 16 4.56 11.21 -3.87
N TYR A 17 3.60 11.44 -2.99
CA TYR A 17 3.16 10.45 -2.02
C TYR A 17 2.56 9.20 -2.69
N MET A 18 1.67 9.37 -3.67
CA MET A 18 1.09 8.25 -4.41
C MET A 18 2.16 7.42 -5.14
N ARG A 19 3.17 8.07 -5.73
CA ARG A 19 4.34 7.41 -6.35
C ARG A 19 5.11 6.55 -5.35
N PHE A 20 5.37 7.10 -4.17
CA PHE A 20 6.00 6.39 -3.08
C PHE A 20 5.17 5.16 -2.65
N ALA A 21 3.87 5.35 -2.38
CA ALA A 21 2.97 4.28 -1.96
C ALA A 21 2.84 3.16 -3.00
N ARG A 22 2.74 3.52 -4.29
CA ARG A 22 2.72 2.55 -5.39
C ARG A 22 4.01 1.74 -5.47
N SER A 23 5.16 2.40 -5.32
CA SER A 23 6.47 1.73 -5.35
C SER A 23 6.60 0.72 -4.20
N LYS A 24 6.13 1.08 -3.00
CA LYS A 24 6.04 0.16 -1.85
C LYS A 24 5.13 -1.03 -2.15
N ARG A 25 3.93 -0.78 -2.68
CA ARG A 25 2.99 -1.85 -3.08
C ARG A 25 3.62 -2.83 -4.06
N VAL A 26 4.31 -2.35 -5.09
CA VAL A 26 5.00 -3.23 -6.07
C VAL A 26 6.08 -4.08 -5.41
N LEU A 27 6.88 -3.50 -4.50
CA LEU A 27 7.89 -4.25 -3.77
C LEU A 27 7.27 -5.36 -2.91
N ARG A 28 6.16 -5.09 -2.24
CA ARG A 28 5.49 -6.07 -1.37
C ARG A 28 4.82 -7.19 -2.13
N LEU A 29 4.23 -6.89 -3.29
CA LEU A 29 3.72 -7.94 -4.17
C LEU A 29 4.84 -8.89 -4.59
N LYS A 30 6.03 -8.37 -4.94
CA LYS A 30 7.19 -9.22 -5.23
C LYS A 30 7.63 -10.06 -4.03
N THR A 31 7.59 -9.52 -2.81
CA THR A 31 7.88 -10.30 -1.60
C THR A 31 6.91 -11.47 -1.44
N ILE A 32 5.61 -11.24 -1.67
CA ILE A 32 4.60 -12.31 -1.64
C ILE A 32 4.91 -13.34 -2.72
N ASP A 33 5.17 -12.92 -3.97
CA ASP A 33 5.54 -13.84 -5.06
C ASP A 33 6.77 -14.69 -4.67
N SER A 34 7.79 -14.08 -4.07
CA SER A 34 8.98 -14.77 -3.58
C SER A 34 8.65 -15.82 -2.51
N CYS A 35 7.71 -15.57 -1.59
CA CYS A 35 7.30 -16.59 -0.61
C CYS A 35 6.75 -17.86 -1.28
N PHE A 36 6.01 -17.71 -2.39
CA PHE A 36 5.48 -18.85 -3.14
C PHE A 36 6.57 -19.58 -3.91
N GLU A 37 7.48 -18.84 -4.57
CA GLU A 37 8.61 -19.46 -5.29
C GLU A 37 9.57 -20.17 -4.33
N GLU A 38 9.85 -19.59 -3.15
CA GLU A 38 10.66 -20.24 -2.12
C GLU A 38 10.04 -21.55 -1.63
N LEU A 39 8.71 -21.61 -1.45
CA LEU A 39 8.03 -22.86 -1.10
C LEU A 39 8.18 -23.89 -2.23
N LYS A 40 7.99 -23.48 -3.49
CA LYS A 40 8.12 -24.38 -4.65
C LYS A 40 9.52 -24.96 -4.74
N ASP A 41 10.54 -24.11 -4.61
CA ASP A 41 11.94 -24.49 -4.77
C ASP A 41 12.49 -25.30 -3.58
N SER A 42 11.94 -25.11 -2.37
CA SER A 42 12.46 -25.74 -1.14
C SER A 42 11.65 -26.94 -0.65
N ARG A 43 10.32 -26.94 -0.84
CA ARG A 43 9.42 -27.97 -0.30
C ARG A 43 8.66 -28.75 -1.37
N LEU A 44 8.31 -28.13 -2.50
CA LEU A 44 7.58 -28.79 -3.59
C LEU A 44 8.53 -29.42 -4.63
N VAL A 45 9.48 -30.22 -4.18
CA VAL A 45 10.57 -30.78 -5.01
C VAL A 45 10.39 -32.26 -5.36
N GLU A 46 9.46 -32.95 -4.71
CA GLU A 46 9.22 -34.38 -4.89
C GLU A 46 8.18 -34.66 -5.98
N GLU A 47 8.23 -35.86 -6.58
CA GLU A 47 7.28 -36.26 -7.62
C GLU A 47 5.88 -36.61 -7.08
N THR A 48 5.81 -37.02 -5.81
CA THR A 48 4.55 -37.44 -5.16
C THR A 48 4.48 -36.89 -3.74
N PHE A 49 3.32 -36.35 -3.37
CA PHE A 49 3.04 -35.91 -2.01
C PHE A 49 1.77 -36.56 -1.48
N THR A 50 1.75 -36.84 -0.19
CA THR A 50 0.53 -37.14 0.55
C THR A 50 -0.32 -35.89 0.74
N VAL A 51 -1.61 -36.07 0.98
CA VAL A 51 -2.53 -34.96 1.24
C VAL A 51 -2.10 -34.15 2.47
N ASP A 52 -1.57 -34.82 3.50
CA ASP A 52 -1.19 -34.17 4.75
C ASP A 52 0.07 -33.31 4.59
N GLU A 53 1.05 -33.75 3.80
CA GLU A 53 2.23 -32.94 3.44
C GLU A 53 1.83 -31.68 2.66
N VAL A 54 0.91 -31.83 1.69
CA VAL A 54 0.40 -30.67 0.93
C VAL A 54 -0.33 -29.69 1.84
N ARG A 55 -1.16 -30.18 2.77
CA ARG A 55 -1.84 -29.32 3.75
C ARG A 55 -0.85 -28.56 4.63
N GLU A 56 0.16 -29.26 5.15
CA GLU A 56 1.18 -28.64 6.00
C GLU A 56 1.99 -27.56 5.24
N MET A 57 2.32 -27.81 3.97
CA MET A 57 2.96 -26.81 3.11
C MET A 57 2.07 -25.58 2.90
N MET A 58 0.78 -25.78 2.64
CA MET A 58 -0.18 -24.68 2.45
C MET A 58 -0.39 -23.87 3.73
N ASP A 59 -0.51 -24.53 4.89
CA ASP A 59 -0.64 -23.87 6.18
C ASP A 59 0.61 -23.04 6.52
N GLY A 60 1.80 -23.60 6.26
CA GLY A 60 3.08 -22.90 6.39
C GLY A 60 3.14 -21.65 5.52
N LEU A 61 2.81 -21.77 4.22
CA LEU A 61 2.78 -20.64 3.30
C LEU A 61 1.78 -19.57 3.76
N GLN A 62 0.58 -19.97 4.19
CA GLN A 62 -0.42 -19.04 4.69
C GLN A 62 0.09 -18.24 5.89
N MET A 63 0.78 -18.89 6.84
CA MET A 63 1.35 -18.19 8.00
C MET A 63 2.37 -17.13 7.57
N VAL A 64 3.29 -17.48 6.66
CA VAL A 64 4.32 -16.56 6.16
C VAL A 64 3.69 -15.37 5.42
N VAL A 65 2.80 -15.65 4.46
CA VAL A 65 2.13 -14.60 3.67
C VAL A 65 1.28 -13.68 4.55
N ARG A 66 0.57 -14.23 5.54
CA ARG A 66 -0.19 -13.40 6.50
C ARG A 66 0.73 -12.48 7.30
N GLY A 67 1.89 -12.97 7.73
CA GLY A 67 2.89 -12.16 8.43
C GLY A 67 3.40 -10.99 7.58
N GLU A 68 3.75 -11.24 6.31
CA GLU A 68 4.19 -10.19 5.38
C GLU A 68 3.10 -9.14 5.13
N VAL A 69 1.85 -9.57 4.94
CA VAL A 69 0.71 -8.66 4.72
C VAL A 69 0.44 -7.84 5.97
N GLU A 70 0.38 -8.46 7.16
CA GLU A 70 0.16 -7.75 8.42
C GLU A 70 1.25 -6.71 8.68
N MET A 71 2.51 -7.07 8.48
CA MET A 71 3.63 -6.15 8.63
C MET A 71 3.50 -4.94 7.70
N GLU A 72 3.07 -5.15 6.45
CA GLU A 72 2.88 -4.04 5.52
C GLU A 72 1.70 -3.13 5.90
N LEU A 73 0.58 -3.71 6.38
CA LEU A 73 -0.56 -2.92 6.84
C LEU A 73 -0.18 -2.04 8.04
N ILE A 74 0.59 -2.58 8.99
CA ILE A 74 1.14 -1.83 10.12
C ILE A 74 2.07 -0.71 9.64
N ASN A 75 2.99 -1.02 8.71
CA ASN A 75 3.91 -0.03 8.15
C ASN A 75 3.19 1.10 7.41
N THR A 76 2.10 0.78 6.71
CA THR A 76 1.25 1.78 6.04
C THR A 76 0.62 2.73 7.06
N ALA A 77 0.07 2.20 8.16
CA ALA A 77 -0.49 3.02 9.24
C ALA A 77 0.58 3.93 9.86
N HIS A 78 1.76 3.40 10.19
CA HIS A 78 2.87 4.18 10.72
C HIS A 78 3.32 5.29 9.76
N THR A 79 3.42 4.98 8.47
CA THR A 79 3.83 5.94 7.43
C THR A 79 2.79 7.06 7.29
N ASN A 80 1.50 6.74 7.34
CA ASN A 80 0.43 7.74 7.33
C ASN A 80 0.49 8.65 8.57
N VAL A 81 0.76 8.11 9.75
CA VAL A 81 0.94 8.92 10.98
C VAL A 81 2.15 9.85 10.85
N LEU A 82 3.25 9.39 10.26
CA LEU A 82 4.41 10.25 10.00
C LEU A 82 4.09 11.38 9.00
N LEU A 83 3.32 11.10 7.95
CA LEU A 83 2.84 12.11 7.02
C LEU A 83 1.97 13.15 7.73
N LEU A 84 0.98 12.71 8.52
CA LEU A 84 0.12 13.60 9.31
C LEU A 84 0.93 14.47 10.27
N ARG A 85 1.93 13.89 10.96
CA ARG A 85 2.84 14.64 11.83
C ARG A 85 3.56 15.75 11.06
N GLN A 86 4.05 15.49 9.85
CA GLN A 86 4.74 16.50 9.04
C GLN A 86 3.80 17.63 8.61
N LEU A 87 2.56 17.30 8.22
CA LEU A 87 1.55 18.30 7.84
C LEU A 87 1.10 19.14 9.05
N PHE A 88 0.81 18.50 10.18
CA PHE A 88 0.39 19.20 11.40
C PHE A 88 1.51 20.07 11.99
N SER A 89 2.76 19.63 11.93
CA SER A 89 3.92 20.46 12.34
C SER A 89 4.05 21.74 11.51
N GLN A 90 3.59 21.74 10.25
CA GLN A 90 3.54 22.96 9.43
C GLN A 90 2.34 23.82 9.81
N ALA A 91 1.16 23.20 9.94
CA ALA A 91 -0.08 23.90 10.34
C ALA A 91 0.05 24.60 11.69
N GLU A 92 0.68 23.96 12.67
CA GLU A 92 0.91 24.50 14.02
C GLU A 92 1.76 25.78 14.00
N LYS A 93 2.75 25.89 13.10
CA LYS A 93 3.56 27.12 12.94
C LYS A 93 2.72 28.33 12.53
N PHE A 94 1.57 28.09 11.90
CA PHE A 94 0.61 29.11 11.49
C PHE A 94 -0.62 29.13 12.39
N TYR A 95 -0.59 28.46 13.54
CA TYR A 95 -1.69 28.35 14.51
C TYR A 95 -3.00 27.80 13.91
N LEU A 96 -2.90 27.01 12.84
CA LEU A 96 -4.04 26.38 12.20
C LEU A 96 -4.43 25.11 12.97
N ARG A 97 -5.73 24.92 13.18
CA ARG A 97 -6.31 23.70 13.73
C ARG A 97 -6.91 22.89 12.58
N LEU A 98 -6.19 21.88 12.14
CA LEU A 98 -6.67 20.95 11.13
C LEU A 98 -7.46 19.82 11.78
N GLN A 99 -8.54 19.40 11.14
CA GLN A 99 -9.37 18.28 11.56
C GLN A 99 -9.64 17.40 10.35
N SER A 100 -9.45 16.10 10.52
CA SER A 100 -9.83 15.11 9.51
C SER A 100 -11.18 14.50 9.89
N ASP A 101 -12.07 14.38 8.90
CA ASP A 101 -13.25 13.54 9.04
C ASP A 101 -12.87 12.09 8.71
N ILE A 102 -12.80 11.24 9.74
CA ILE A 102 -12.41 9.84 9.59
C ILE A 102 -13.48 9.04 8.83
N SER A 103 -14.75 9.45 8.88
CA SER A 103 -15.84 8.74 8.21
C SER A 103 -15.72 8.81 6.68
N GLU A 104 -15.16 9.90 6.16
CA GLU A 104 -14.92 10.09 4.74
C GLU A 104 -13.76 9.22 4.20
N LEU A 105 -12.90 8.67 5.07
CA LEU A 105 -11.79 7.82 4.63
C LEU A 105 -12.25 6.47 4.06
N GLU A 106 -13.47 6.03 4.40
CA GLU A 106 -14.11 4.83 3.86
C GLU A 106 -15.10 5.14 2.73
N ASN A 107 -15.22 6.40 2.33
CA ASN A 107 -16.11 6.81 1.26
C ASN A 107 -15.63 6.25 -0.08
N ARG A 108 -16.38 5.27 -0.62
CA ARG A 108 -16.04 4.58 -1.87
C ARG A 108 -15.91 5.51 -3.06
N GLU A 109 -16.75 6.54 -3.13
CA GLU A 109 -16.71 7.49 -4.24
C GLU A 109 -15.42 8.31 -4.21
N LEU A 110 -15.03 8.83 -3.03
CA LEU A 110 -13.77 9.56 -2.88
C LEU A 110 -12.56 8.67 -3.15
N LEU A 111 -12.59 7.41 -2.69
CA LEU A 111 -11.54 6.42 -2.97
C LEU A 111 -11.43 6.11 -4.46
N GLU A 112 -12.55 5.98 -5.17
CA GLU A 112 -12.57 5.78 -6.63
C GLU A 112 -12.00 6.99 -7.38
N GLN A 113 -12.32 8.21 -6.95
CA GLN A 113 -11.76 9.43 -7.54
C GLN A 113 -10.23 9.47 -7.38
N VAL A 114 -9.72 9.13 -6.19
CA VAL A 114 -8.27 9.02 -5.93
C VAL A 114 -7.65 7.92 -6.81
N ALA A 115 -8.31 6.78 -6.95
CA ALA A 115 -7.82 5.68 -7.79
C ALA A 115 -7.75 6.06 -9.29
N GLU A 116 -8.73 6.81 -9.80
CA GLU A 116 -8.69 7.28 -11.19
C GLU A 116 -7.63 8.36 -11.40
N PHE A 117 -7.43 9.24 -10.41
CA PHE A 117 -6.33 10.19 -10.42
C PHE A 117 -4.97 9.49 -10.47
N GLU A 118 -4.78 8.45 -9.66
CA GLU A 118 -3.58 7.61 -9.70
C GLU A 118 -3.35 7.06 -11.13
N LYS A 119 -4.36 6.43 -11.74
CA LYS A 119 -4.23 5.84 -13.09
C LYS A 119 -3.89 6.85 -14.18
N THR A 120 -4.46 8.05 -14.12
CA THR A 120 -4.30 9.06 -15.18
C THR A 120 -2.89 9.67 -15.17
N ASP A 121 -2.35 10.02 -14.00
CA ASP A 121 -0.99 10.59 -13.89
C ASP A 121 0.11 9.61 -14.34
N PHE A 122 -0.07 8.32 -14.06
CA PHE A 122 0.89 7.28 -14.41
C PHE A 122 0.88 6.85 -15.87
N LYS A 123 -0.20 7.12 -16.61
CA LYS A 123 -0.21 6.92 -18.07
C LYS A 123 0.62 7.99 -18.79
N SER A 124 0.72 9.20 -18.22
CA SER A 124 1.50 10.32 -18.76
C SER A 124 3.01 10.16 -18.62
N THR A 125 3.49 9.40 -17.62
CA THR A 125 4.94 9.23 -17.34
C THR A 125 5.61 8.12 -18.16
N ASN A 126 4.84 7.34 -18.93
CA ASN A 126 5.34 6.27 -19.81
C ASN A 126 5.50 6.71 -21.28
N LYS A 127 5.66 8.02 -21.54
CA LYS A 127 5.98 8.58 -22.86
C LYS A 127 7.33 9.27 -22.85
#